data_AF-J6HMH8-F1
#
_entry.id   AF-J6HMH8-F1
#
_cell.length_a   1.000
_cell.length_b   1.000
_cell.length_c   1.000
_cell.angle_alpha   90.00
_cell.angle_beta   90.00
_cell.angle_gamma   90.00
#
_symmetry.space_group_name_H-M   'P 1'
#
loop_
_entity.id
_entity.type
_entity.pdbx_description
1 polymer ?
#
loop_
_entity_poly.entity_id
_entity_poly.type
_entity_poly.pdbx_seq_one_letter_code
_entity_poly.pdbx_strand_id
1 'polypeptide(L)' 'MGKELIRICPTNAKKIERSNNNGGTWYPRYTVTSFTFQDLLVSGNELLAQTDKGLYYSNNNGTSWYKRS' A
#
# COMPACT_ATOMS: atom_id res chain seq x y z
N MET A 1 -11.99 16.98 7.94
CA MET A 1 -10.67 16.32 7.82
C MET A 1 -10.75 15.35 6.66
N GLY A 2 -9.92 15.51 5.62
CA GLY A 2 -9.96 14.65 4.43
C GLY A 2 -9.58 13.20 4.77
N LYS A 3 -10.24 12.24 4.12
CA LYS A 3 -9.92 10.82 4.26
C LYS A 3 -8.52 10.58 3.70
N GLU A 4 -7.66 9.90 4.45
CA GLU A 4 -6.33 9.51 3.96
C GLU A 4 -6.49 8.54 2.77
N LEU A 5 -5.71 8.75 1.71
CA LEU A 5 -5.66 7.86 0.55
C LEU A 5 -4.35 7.07 0.54
N ILE A 6 -4.42 5.83 0.05
CA ILE A 6 -3.28 4.94 -0.16
C ILE A 6 -3.28 4.51 -1.62
N ARG A 7 -2.10 4.39 -2.24
CA ARG A 7 -1.93 3.81 -3.57
C ARG A 7 -0.61 3.08 -3.72
N ILE A 8 -0.52 2.23 -4.75
CA ILE A 8 0.75 1.81 -5.32
C ILE A 8 1.32 2.99 -6.12
N CYS A 9 2.62 3.27 -5.96
CA CYS A 9 3.29 4.35 -6.70
C CYS A 9 3.19 4.09 -8.21
N PRO A 10 2.63 5.02 -9.01
CA PRO A 10 2.39 4.82 -10.43
C PRO A 10 3.64 4.55 -11.26
N THR A 11 4.81 5.02 -10.79
CA THR A 11 6.09 4.87 -11.48
C THR A 11 7.02 3.85 -10.81
N ASN A 12 6.60 3.26 -9.68
CA ASN A 12 7.40 2.28 -8.97
C ASN A 12 6.52 1.31 -8.17
N ALA A 13 6.21 0.15 -8.75
CA ALA A 13 5.40 -0.89 -8.13
C ALA A 13 5.98 -1.46 -6.81
N LYS A 14 7.19 -1.09 -6.40
CA LYS A 14 7.77 -1.46 -5.09
C LYS A 14 7.45 -0.48 -3.97
N LYS A 15 6.68 0.58 -4.25
CA LYS A 15 6.41 1.66 -3.29
C LYS A 15 4.91 1.84 -3.07
N ILE A 16 4.52 1.97 -1.81
CA ILE A 16 3.21 2.46 -1.38
C ILE A 16 3.34 3.94 -1.04
N GLU A 17 2.35 4.73 -1.43
CA GLU A 17 2.27 6.16 -1.15
C GLU A 17 0.98 6.50 -0.42
N ARG A 18 1.03 7.56 0.39
CA ARG A 18 -0.14 8.13 1.09
C ARG A 18 -0.39 9.58 0.72
N SER A 19 -1.64 10.00 0.77
CA SER A 19 -2.04 11.40 0.61
C SER A 19 -2.99 11.82 1.74
N ASN A 20 -2.77 13.01 2.28
CA ASN A 20 -3.61 13.65 3.31
C ASN A 20 -4.42 14.83 2.78
N ASN A 21 -4.35 15.11 1.47
CA ASN A 21 -4.99 16.23 0.80
C ASN A 21 -5.78 15.76 -0.45
N ASN A 22 -6.56 14.69 -0.29
CA ASN A 22 -7.44 14.14 -1.32
C ASN A 22 -6.73 13.83 -2.65
N GLY A 23 -5.47 13.38 -2.60
CA GLY A 23 -4.70 12.97 -3.77
C GLY A 23 -3.92 14.09 -4.45
N GLY A 24 -3.89 15.30 -3.89
CA GLY A 24 -3.12 16.43 -4.42
C GLY A 24 -1.60 16.23 -4.32
N THR A 25 -1.11 15.76 -3.17
CA THR A 25 0.29 15.36 -2.98
C THR A 25 0.38 13.96 -2.36
N TRP A 26 1.45 13.25 -2.72
CA TRP A 26 1.68 11.87 -2.32
C TRP A 26 3.07 11.73 -1.70
N TYR A 27 3.14 11.06 -0.56
CA TYR A 27 4.37 10.82 0.17
C TYR A 27 4.64 9.32 0.25
N PRO A 28 5.89 8.86 0.07
CA PRO A 28 6.24 7.46 0.30
C PRO A 28 5.83 7.02 1.71
N ARG A 29 5.16 5.87 1.79
CA ARG A 29 4.77 5.26 3.06
C ARG A 29 5.56 3.99 3.33
N TYR A 30 5.76 3.18 2.31
CA TYR A 30 6.51 1.93 2.42
C TYR A 30 7.23 1.64 1.11
N THR A 31 8.45 1.12 1.19
CA THR A 31 9.22 0.68 0.03
C THR A 31 9.77 -0.71 0.32
N VAL A 32 9.52 -1.65 -0.60
CA VAL A 32 10.01 -3.02 -0.51
C VAL A 32 11.13 -3.25 -1.52
N THR A 33 12.04 -4.17 -1.23
CA THR A 33 13.12 -4.56 -2.16
C THR A 33 12.84 -5.87 -2.88
N SER A 34 12.11 -6.78 -2.23
CA SER A 34 12.02 -8.20 -2.57
C SER A 34 10.83 -8.60 -3.44
N PHE A 35 9.77 -7.80 -3.54
CA PHE A 35 8.57 -8.08 -4.35
C PHE A 35 8.00 -6.80 -4.96
N THR A 36 7.00 -6.93 -5.83
CA THR A 36 6.24 -5.82 -6.40
C THR A 36 4.77 -5.91 -6.02
N PHE A 37 4.15 -4.76 -5.73
CA PHE A 37 2.71 -4.65 -5.53
C PHE A 37 2.01 -4.63 -6.90
N GLN A 38 0.98 -5.45 -7.09
CA GLN A 38 0.17 -5.50 -8.31
C GLN A 38 -1.21 -4.89 -8.10
N ASP A 39 -1.81 -5.13 -6.93
CA ASP A 39 -3.13 -4.60 -6.60
C ASP A 39 -3.27 -4.35 -5.09
N LEU A 40 -4.22 -3.49 -4.71
CA LEU A 40 -4.57 -3.15 -3.33
C LEU A 40 -6.08 -3.23 -3.11
N LEU A 41 -6.48 -3.94 -2.06
CA LEU A 41 -7.87 -4.02 -1.62
C LEU A 41 -7.97 -3.60 -0.15
N VAL A 42 -9.01 -2.84 0.18
CA VAL A 42 -9.37 -2.57 1.58
C VAL A 42 -10.36 -3.65 2.03
N SER A 43 -9.99 -4.40 3.07
CA SER A 43 -10.82 -5.46 3.65
C SER A 43 -11.03 -5.18 5.14
N GLY A 44 -12.13 -4.50 5.48
CA GLY A 44 -12.39 -4.03 6.84
C GLY A 44 -11.32 -3.05 7.31
N ASN A 45 -10.54 -3.44 8.34
CA ASN A 45 -9.45 -2.65 8.88
C ASN A 45 -8.08 -3.03 8.29
N GLU A 46 -8.02 -3.98 7.36
CA GLU A 46 -6.78 -4.42 6.71
C GLU A 46 -6.68 -3.87 5.28
N LEU A 47 -5.44 -3.60 4.86
CA LEU A 47 -5.10 -3.50 3.44
C LEU A 47 -4.55 -4.85 3.00
N LEU A 48 -5.11 -5.39 1.93
CA LEU A 48 -4.59 -6.57 1.25
C LEU A 48 -3.83 -6.12 0.00
N ALA A 49 -2.70 -6.76 -0.25
CA ALA A 49 -1.87 -6.52 -1.42
C ALA A 49 -1.64 -7.82 -2.17
N GLN A 50 -2.07 -7.87 -3.42
CA GLN A 50 -1.58 -8.89 -4.34
C GLN A 50 -0.18 -8.49 -4.78
N THR A 51 0.76 -9.42 -4.67
CA THR A 51 2.16 -9.22 -5.09
C THR A 51 2.60 -10.35 -6.01
N ASP A 52 3.71 -10.16 -6.70
CA ASP A 52 4.38 -11.21 -7.48
C ASP A 52 4.92 -12.38 -6.63
N LYS A 53 4.87 -12.29 -5.29
CA LYS A 53 5.29 -13.34 -4.34
C LYS A 53 4.17 -13.88 -3.45
N GLY A 54 2.93 -13.57 -3.80
CA GLY A 54 1.72 -14.01 -3.09
C GLY A 54 0.98 -12.86 -2.41
N LEU A 55 0.05 -13.22 -1.52
CA LEU A 55 -0.78 -12.25 -0.82
C LEU A 55 -0.04 -11.67 0.39
N TYR A 56 -0.08 -10.36 0.55
CA TYR A 56 0.42 -9.64 1.71
C TYR A 56 -0.72 -8.86 2.35
N TYR A 57 -0.60 -8.55 3.64
CA TYR A 57 -1.57 -7.72 4.34
C TYR A 57 -0.87 -6.68 5.24
N SER A 58 -1.60 -5.61 5.54
CA SER A 58 -1.21 -4.57 6.49
C SER A 58 -2.40 -4.25 7.39
N ASN A 59 -2.17 -4.20 8.70
CA ASN A 59 -3.15 -3.80 9.71
C ASN A 59 -2.87 -2.40 10.30
N ASN A 60 -1.93 -1.67 9.69
CA ASN A 60 -1.48 -0.35 10.14
C ASN A 60 -1.42 0.67 8.99
N ASN A 61 -2.45 0.63 8.14
CA ASN A 61 -2.65 1.53 7.01
C ASN A 61 -1.47 1.57 6.02
N GLY A 62 -0.80 0.43 5.80
CA GLY A 62 0.26 0.29 4.80
C GLY A 62 1.64 0.76 5.27
N THR A 63 1.84 0.89 6.58
CA THR A 63 3.13 1.26 7.18
C THR A 63 4.07 0.06 7.32
N SER A 64 3.52 -1.14 7.52
CA SER A 64 4.22 -2.42 7.41
C SER A 64 3.35 -3.47 6.71
N TRP A 65 3.99 -4.47 6.12
CA TRP A 65 3.36 -5.52 5.34
C TRP A 65 3.89 -6.89 5.76
N TYR A 66 2.98 -7.85 5.91
CA TYR A 66 3.29 -9.22 6.29
C TYR A 66 2.73 -10.17 5.23
N LYS A 67 3.50 -11.20 4.88
CA LYS A 67 3.01 -12.22 3.95
C LYS A 67 1.85 -12.97 4.61
N ARG A 68 0.75 -13.14 3.88
CA ARG A 68 -0.39 -13.95 4.30
C ARG A 68 -0.10 -15.39 3.85
N SER A 69 0.19 -16.26 4.82
CA SER A 69 0.41 -17.71 4.62
C SER A 69 -0.90 -18.44 4.44
#